data_AF-A0A4Q6BT64-F1
#
_entry.id   AF-A0A4Q6BT64-F1
#
_cell.length_a   1.000
_cell.length_b   1.000
_cell.length_c   1.000
_cell.angle_alpha   90.00
_cell.angle_beta   90.00
_cell.angle_gamma   90.00
#
_symmetry.space_group_name_H-M   'P 1'
#
loop_
_entity.id
_entity.type
_entity.pdbx_description
1 polymer ?
#
loop_
_entity_poly.entity_id
_entity_poly.type
_entity_poly.pdbx_seq_one_letter_code
_entity_poly.pdbx_strand_id
1 'polypeptide(L)'
;MAELAIRIKANLCDPKRPLGVFLFTGPTGTGKTELAKAFARYLYGAAPGGVGERGSSRLVRFDMSELSGPDAVSRLIGDAWEPEGQLTAAGLAQPFAVYLFDEIEKAHRTVHALLLQLFDDGRLTDAKGQTADFRKAVFIMTSNLGASPKPSVGFHASPDAQSQEIARAVREFFAPELVNRIDAIVPFDALTVATAVQVAHKELGKLFSRQGLVDRNLFVRIDPKTVESLAAEAFRSQDGARSLKRFLEDEVATQLGEEIAKNPGAMQVLRIDREAGTGTGTGTGAPRVTAEPIVEARPVASHYAVERLWKKPQDPHGEEVARALSLLESLGSQRDLRSHELEWVRLRIEDLIRRLERLTNDREALELAAIERTFDRDARLFDRSHLGRGAGREMLSCLAETHILSRAIGHGAAAHLDSRREHRTVLELLPLSAGSTGGSAGSGAGRALLVRLAGAYAAARGTIEGVSWVDAESTDRPRVHSAAGAEGLRAALSGAPELLAIELAGLAVHEYFQADTGLHVWHRSVGIPDLVRVRVFDGTAAASDRCERFVRLKADPDPTERWDALLPLVRQIRFDEPARSRPPARLEVEDFSVGISEQWRARELADVLLPLWLLRATALPAGEPA
;
A
#
# COMPACT_ATOMS: atom_id res chain seq x y z
N MET A 1 6.18 23.51 -10.55
CA MET A 1 5.65 23.00 -9.26
C MET A 1 6.74 22.42 -8.35
N ALA A 2 7.54 21.44 -8.77
CA ALA A 2 8.64 20.91 -7.96
C ALA A 2 9.65 22.00 -7.54
N GLU A 3 10.01 22.88 -8.47
CA GLU A 3 10.89 24.02 -8.21
C GLU A 3 10.33 24.98 -7.15
N LEU A 4 9.02 25.27 -7.20
CA LEU A 4 8.37 26.07 -6.15
C LEU A 4 8.47 25.37 -4.80
N ALA A 5 8.20 24.07 -4.72
CA ALA A 5 8.33 23.34 -3.47
C ALA A 5 9.75 23.39 -2.89
N ILE A 6 10.78 23.37 -3.74
CA ILE A 6 12.18 23.54 -3.33
C ILE A 6 12.38 24.95 -2.77
N ARG A 7 11.92 25.99 -3.48
CA ARG A 7 12.03 27.39 -3.02
C ARG A 7 11.31 27.64 -1.70
N ILE A 8 10.11 27.08 -1.52
CA ILE A 8 9.35 27.16 -0.26
C ILE A 8 10.16 26.51 0.88
N LYS A 9 10.69 25.30 0.66
CA LYS A 9 11.50 24.60 1.67
C LYS A 9 12.81 25.31 1.99
N ALA A 10 13.41 25.96 1.01
CA ALA A 10 14.61 26.78 1.16
C ALA A 10 14.32 28.20 1.70
N ASN A 11 13.05 28.57 1.86
CA ASN A 11 12.60 29.90 2.26
C ASN A 11 13.14 31.04 1.36
N LEU A 12 13.15 30.80 0.04
CA LEU A 12 13.67 31.71 -0.99
C LEU A 12 12.56 32.43 -1.81
N CYS A 13 11.31 32.38 -1.35
CA CYS A 13 10.19 33.08 -1.99
C CYS A 13 10.14 34.57 -1.58
N ASP A 14 9.58 35.42 -2.43
CA ASP A 14 9.33 36.84 -2.10
C ASP A 14 8.36 36.96 -0.91
N PRO A 15 8.74 37.60 0.21
CA PRO A 15 7.88 37.71 1.39
C PRO A 15 6.72 38.69 1.25
N LYS A 16 6.64 39.47 0.16
CA LYS A 16 5.57 40.45 -0.08
C LYS A 16 4.42 39.91 -0.90
N ARG A 17 4.62 38.83 -1.65
CA ARG A 17 3.63 38.24 -2.56
C ARG A 17 3.22 36.85 -2.09
N PRO A 18 2.12 36.29 -2.62
CA PRO A 18 1.83 34.87 -2.42
C PRO A 18 3.02 33.98 -2.85
N LEU A 19 3.14 32.79 -2.26
CA LEU A 19 4.26 31.88 -2.52
C LEU A 19 4.33 31.44 -3.99
N GLY A 20 3.18 31.39 -4.67
CA GLY A 20 3.12 31.21 -6.11
C GLY A 20 1.71 31.37 -6.65
N VAL A 21 1.61 31.86 -7.88
CA VAL A 21 0.37 32.08 -8.62
C VAL A 21 0.46 31.34 -9.97
N PHE A 22 -0.37 30.33 -10.17
CA PHE A 22 -0.36 29.48 -11.36
C PHE A 22 -1.68 29.55 -12.11
N LEU A 23 -1.62 29.45 -13.44
CA LEU A 23 -2.78 29.25 -14.29
C LEU A 23 -2.67 27.91 -15.02
N PHE A 24 -3.57 26.98 -14.71
CA PHE A 24 -3.66 25.68 -15.35
C PHE A 24 -4.63 25.76 -16.52
N THR A 25 -4.15 25.54 -17.74
CA THR A 25 -4.94 25.69 -18.97
C THR A 25 -5.05 24.37 -19.71
N GLY A 26 -6.22 24.02 -20.21
CA GLY A 26 -6.41 22.85 -21.07
C GLY A 26 -7.85 22.35 -21.10
N PRO A 27 -8.15 21.25 -21.79
CA PRO A 27 -9.52 20.71 -21.87
C PRO A 27 -10.14 20.34 -20.52
N THR A 28 -11.45 20.19 -20.49
CA THR A 28 -12.17 19.69 -19.31
C THR A 28 -11.75 18.25 -19.00
N GLY A 29 -11.74 17.89 -17.72
CA GLY A 29 -11.45 16.50 -17.32
C GLY A 29 -10.00 16.02 -17.49
N THR A 30 -9.03 16.89 -17.79
CA THR A 30 -7.59 16.54 -17.92
C THR A 30 -6.83 16.47 -16.60
N GLY A 31 -7.49 16.77 -15.46
CA GLY A 31 -6.90 16.60 -14.13
C GLY A 31 -6.32 17.87 -13.48
N LYS A 32 -6.61 19.07 -14.01
CA LYS A 32 -6.19 20.36 -13.44
C LYS A 32 -6.47 20.47 -11.92
N THR A 33 -7.70 20.20 -11.51
CA THR A 33 -8.14 20.22 -10.11
C THR A 33 -7.50 19.09 -9.28
N GLU A 34 -7.27 17.92 -9.87
CA GLU A 34 -6.63 16.80 -9.19
C GLU A 34 -5.15 17.07 -8.92
N LEU A 35 -4.44 17.76 -9.83
CA LEU A 35 -3.07 18.21 -9.60
C LEU A 35 -3.02 19.23 -8.46
N ALA A 36 -3.98 20.17 -8.37
CA ALA A 36 -4.06 21.11 -7.27
C ALA A 36 -4.26 20.41 -5.91
N LYS A 37 -5.16 19.43 -5.84
CA LYS A 37 -5.34 18.57 -4.64
C LYS A 37 -4.08 17.81 -4.28
N ALA A 38 -3.41 17.21 -5.28
CA ALA A 38 -2.16 16.49 -5.07
C ALA A 38 -1.05 17.41 -4.54
N PHE A 39 -0.95 18.62 -5.09
CA PHE A 39 0.04 19.61 -4.67
C PHE A 39 -0.22 20.14 -3.26
N ALA A 40 -1.48 20.40 -2.89
CA ALA A 40 -1.86 20.79 -1.53
C ALA A 40 -1.45 19.71 -0.50
N ARG A 41 -1.71 18.44 -0.80
CA ARG A 41 -1.27 17.30 0.03
C ARG A 41 0.25 17.19 0.11
N TYR A 42 0.95 17.48 -0.98
CA TYR A 42 2.41 17.44 -1.01
C TYR A 42 3.04 18.54 -0.15
N LEU A 43 2.53 19.78 -0.24
CA LEU A 43 3.07 20.92 0.51
C LEU A 43 2.73 20.89 1.99
N TYR A 44 1.48 20.56 2.33
CA TYR A 44 0.95 20.76 3.68
C TYR A 44 0.60 19.47 4.42
N GLY A 45 0.75 18.31 3.77
CA GLY A 45 0.34 17.02 4.31
C GLY A 45 -1.19 16.83 4.32
N ALA A 46 -1.62 15.65 4.74
CA ALA A 46 -3.00 15.42 5.18
C ALA A 46 -3.07 15.71 6.69
N ALA A 47 -4.13 16.37 7.15
CA ALA A 47 -4.31 16.62 8.58
C ALA A 47 -4.30 15.28 9.36
N PRO A 48 -3.59 15.19 10.50
CA PRO A 48 -3.61 13.99 11.32
C PRO A 48 -5.02 13.82 11.92
N GLY A 49 -5.77 12.80 11.49
CA GLY A 49 -7.00 12.38 12.17
C GLY A 49 -8.28 12.18 11.33
N GLY A 50 -8.24 12.23 9.99
CA GLY A 50 -9.43 11.99 9.16
C GLY A 50 -9.17 11.03 8.01
N VAL A 51 -9.49 9.75 8.20
CA VAL A 51 -9.59 8.77 7.11
C VAL A 51 -10.93 9.00 6.41
N GLY A 52 -10.88 9.42 5.15
CA GLY A 52 -12.03 9.74 4.30
C GLY A 52 -11.79 11.02 3.50
N GLU A 53 -12.46 11.17 2.34
CA GLU A 53 -12.39 12.36 1.46
C GLU A 53 -12.72 13.71 2.15
N ARG A 54 -13.08 13.69 3.44
CA ARG A 54 -13.34 14.85 4.30
C ARG A 54 -12.17 15.27 5.21
N GLY A 55 -11.04 14.55 5.20
CA GLY A 55 -9.80 15.04 5.81
C GLY A 55 -9.23 16.14 4.94
N SER A 56 -9.70 17.39 5.11
CA SER A 56 -9.36 18.54 4.26
C SER A 56 -7.86 18.58 3.96
N SER A 57 -7.51 18.22 2.71
CA SER A 57 -6.32 18.79 2.08
C SER A 57 -6.38 20.29 2.33
N ARG A 58 -5.26 20.94 2.66
CA ARG A 58 -5.22 22.40 2.82
C ARG A 58 -5.44 23.12 1.49
N LEU A 59 -6.63 22.93 0.92
CA LEU A 59 -7.12 23.32 -0.38
C LEU A 59 -8.45 24.01 -0.14
N VAL A 60 -8.49 25.31 -0.38
CA VAL A 60 -9.72 26.10 -0.38
C VAL A 60 -10.14 26.25 -1.83
N ARG A 61 -11.36 25.84 -2.20
CA ARG A 61 -11.84 25.87 -3.58
C ARG A 61 -12.95 26.88 -3.72
N PHE A 62 -12.88 27.68 -4.78
CA PHE A 62 -13.92 28.61 -5.20
C PHE A 62 -14.30 28.28 -6.64
N ASP A 63 -15.60 28.12 -6.90
CA ASP A 63 -16.14 27.97 -8.25
C ASP A 63 -16.41 29.35 -8.85
N MET A 64 -15.67 29.71 -9.89
CA MET A 64 -15.78 31.04 -10.49
C MET A 64 -17.05 31.21 -11.34
N SER A 65 -17.75 30.12 -11.68
CA SER A 65 -19.04 30.19 -12.36
C SER A 65 -20.13 30.79 -11.45
N GLU A 66 -20.03 30.58 -10.13
CA GLU A 66 -20.92 31.19 -9.14
C GLU A 66 -20.64 32.69 -8.91
N LEU A 67 -19.51 33.18 -9.42
CA LEU A 67 -19.02 34.55 -9.30
C LEU A 67 -19.05 35.32 -10.62
N SER A 68 -19.99 34.96 -11.50
CA SER A 68 -20.23 35.62 -12.79
C SER A 68 -21.05 36.91 -12.67
N GLY A 69 -21.78 37.08 -11.56
CA GLY A 69 -22.62 38.24 -11.29
C GLY A 69 -21.86 39.49 -10.82
N PRO A 70 -22.50 40.68 -10.88
CA PRO A 70 -21.88 41.94 -10.46
C PRO A 70 -21.62 42.02 -8.94
N ASP A 71 -22.36 41.25 -8.14
CA ASP A 71 -22.23 41.14 -6.68
C ASP A 71 -21.08 40.22 -6.24
N ALA A 72 -20.36 39.60 -7.17
CA ALA A 72 -19.31 38.61 -6.88
C ALA A 72 -18.20 39.12 -5.95
N VAL A 73 -17.80 40.40 -6.07
CA VAL A 73 -16.78 40.98 -5.19
C VAL A 73 -17.29 41.08 -3.75
N SER A 74 -18.53 41.54 -3.56
CA SER A 74 -19.16 41.61 -2.23
C SER A 74 -19.19 40.24 -1.56
N ARG A 75 -19.42 39.16 -2.31
CA ARG A 75 -19.35 37.79 -1.74
C ARG A 75 -17.95 37.39 -1.29
N LEU A 76 -16.90 37.84 -1.98
CA LEU A 76 -15.51 37.47 -1.68
C LEU A 76 -14.91 38.25 -0.52
N ILE A 77 -15.21 39.56 -0.39
CA ILE A 77 -14.62 40.45 0.63
C ILE A 77 -15.65 41.05 1.60
N GLY A 78 -16.93 40.77 1.43
CA GLY A 78 -18.01 41.31 2.23
C GLY A 78 -18.50 42.69 1.75
N ASP A 79 -19.65 43.11 2.25
CA ASP A 79 -20.21 44.45 2.08
C ASP A 79 -20.81 45.00 3.38
N ALA A 80 -21.56 46.10 3.32
CA ALA A 80 -22.13 46.72 4.53
C ALA A 80 -23.18 45.86 5.24
N TRP A 81 -23.81 44.90 4.55
CA TRP A 81 -24.89 44.06 5.06
C TRP A 81 -24.39 42.66 5.45
N GLU A 82 -23.54 42.08 4.62
CA GLU A 82 -22.79 40.85 4.90
C GLU A 82 -21.29 41.15 4.95
N PRO A 83 -20.78 41.63 6.10
CA PRO A 83 -19.44 42.20 6.15
C PRO A 83 -18.30 41.18 6.19
N GLU A 84 -18.60 39.89 6.32
CA GLU A 84 -17.61 38.81 6.18
C GLU A 84 -17.59 38.27 4.74
N GLY A 85 -16.45 38.42 4.07
CA GLY A 85 -16.24 37.85 2.75
C GLY A 85 -15.79 36.39 2.79
N GLN A 86 -16.21 35.59 1.82
CA GLN A 86 -15.84 34.17 1.74
C GLN A 86 -14.32 33.97 1.59
N LEU A 87 -13.64 34.81 0.80
CA LEU A 87 -12.20 34.69 0.57
C LEU A 87 -11.40 35.21 1.77
N THR A 88 -11.78 36.36 2.30
CA THR A 88 -11.12 36.95 3.48
C THR A 88 -11.29 36.07 4.71
N ALA A 89 -12.49 35.55 4.97
CA ALA A 89 -12.75 34.61 6.06
C ALA A 89 -11.92 33.32 5.91
N ALA A 90 -11.84 32.75 4.69
CA ALA A 90 -11.00 31.59 4.44
C ALA A 90 -9.50 31.89 4.62
N GLY A 91 -9.05 33.09 4.25
CA GLY A 91 -7.69 33.58 4.49
C GLY A 91 -7.34 33.69 5.97
N LEU A 92 -8.25 34.25 6.78
CA LEU A 92 -8.08 34.39 8.21
C LEU A 92 -8.09 33.03 8.92
N ALA A 93 -8.99 32.13 8.53
CA ALA A 93 -9.09 30.80 9.11
C ALA A 93 -7.90 29.89 8.73
N GLN A 94 -7.43 29.99 7.47
CA GLN A 94 -6.43 29.06 6.95
C GLN A 94 -5.40 29.71 6.01
N PRO A 95 -4.52 30.59 6.54
CA PRO A 95 -3.58 31.37 5.73
C PRO A 95 -2.53 30.53 4.99
N PHE A 96 -2.30 29.29 5.44
CA PHE A 96 -1.37 28.33 4.83
C PHE A 96 -2.13 27.28 4.04
N ALA A 97 -2.54 27.62 2.82
CA ALA A 97 -3.31 26.73 1.96
C ALA A 97 -2.97 26.92 0.48
N VAL A 98 -3.43 25.98 -0.34
CA VAL A 98 -3.63 26.17 -1.76
C VAL A 98 -5.03 26.72 -1.98
N TYR A 99 -5.15 27.85 -2.67
CA TYR A 99 -6.43 28.45 -3.07
C TYR A 99 -6.66 28.13 -4.54
N LEU A 100 -7.73 27.39 -4.83
CA LEU A 100 -8.10 26.95 -6.16
C LEU A 100 -9.29 27.77 -6.67
N PHE A 101 -9.06 28.57 -7.70
CA PHE A 101 -10.10 29.28 -8.45
C PHE A 101 -10.41 28.50 -9.72
N ASP A 102 -11.52 27.77 -9.72
CA ASP A 102 -11.89 26.88 -10.83
C ASP A 102 -12.65 27.67 -11.91
N GLU A 103 -12.29 27.47 -13.19
CA GLU A 103 -12.92 28.12 -14.35
C GLU A 103 -12.88 29.66 -14.32
N ILE A 104 -11.69 30.23 -14.09
CA ILE A 104 -11.50 31.69 -13.89
C ILE A 104 -12.01 32.57 -15.03
N GLU A 105 -12.11 32.03 -16.25
CA GLU A 105 -12.73 32.72 -17.39
C GLU A 105 -14.22 33.00 -17.23
N LYS A 106 -14.91 32.34 -16.28
CA LYS A 106 -16.33 32.55 -16.00
C LYS A 106 -16.59 33.65 -14.97
N ALA A 107 -15.57 34.07 -14.22
CA ALA A 107 -15.72 35.10 -13.20
C ALA A 107 -16.03 36.46 -13.82
N HIS A 108 -16.74 37.30 -13.06
CA HIS A 108 -16.95 38.69 -13.42
C HIS A 108 -15.62 39.48 -13.44
N ARG A 109 -15.50 40.47 -14.33
CA ARG A 109 -14.25 41.26 -14.49
C ARG A 109 -13.78 41.96 -13.21
N THR A 110 -14.71 42.32 -12.32
CA THR A 110 -14.37 42.94 -11.02
C THR A 110 -13.67 41.95 -10.09
N VAL A 111 -13.92 40.65 -10.22
CA VAL A 111 -13.17 39.60 -9.51
C VAL A 111 -11.73 39.56 -10.01
N HIS A 112 -11.50 39.67 -11.32
CA HIS A 112 -10.14 39.71 -11.88
C HIS A 112 -9.33 40.90 -11.34
N ALA A 113 -9.97 42.07 -11.18
CA ALA A 113 -9.35 43.24 -10.58
C ALA A 113 -8.99 43.05 -9.11
N LEU A 114 -9.88 42.41 -8.33
CA LEU A 114 -9.62 42.04 -6.94
C LEU A 114 -8.43 41.07 -6.83
N LEU A 115 -8.37 40.06 -7.70
CA LEU A 115 -7.28 39.09 -7.71
C LEU A 115 -5.93 39.73 -8.07
N LEU A 116 -5.91 40.72 -8.97
CA LEU A 116 -4.71 41.49 -9.26
C LEU A 116 -4.15 42.14 -7.99
N GLN A 117 -5.00 42.86 -7.23
CA GLN A 117 -4.62 43.45 -5.95
C GLN A 117 -4.08 42.39 -4.97
N LEU A 118 -4.75 41.25 -4.87
CA LEU A 118 -4.32 40.15 -4.01
C LEU A 118 -2.95 39.59 -4.42
N PHE A 119 -2.67 39.44 -5.71
CA PHE A 119 -1.40 38.87 -6.20
C PHE A 119 -0.22 39.86 -6.12
N ASP A 120 -0.53 41.15 -6.00
CA ASP A 120 0.44 42.22 -5.75
C ASP A 120 0.80 42.35 -4.27
N ASP A 121 -0.19 42.56 -3.41
CA ASP A 121 0.04 42.89 -2.00
C ASP A 121 0.01 41.66 -1.07
N GLY A 122 -0.48 40.52 -1.57
CA GLY A 122 -0.67 39.30 -0.80
C GLY A 122 -1.68 39.46 0.35
N ARG A 123 -2.52 40.50 0.33
CA ARG A 123 -3.45 40.84 1.41
C ARG A 123 -4.77 41.32 0.85
N LEU A 124 -5.85 41.02 1.56
CA LEU A 124 -7.17 41.60 1.31
C LEU A 124 -7.81 42.01 2.62
N THR A 125 -8.56 43.09 2.60
CA THR A 125 -9.30 43.60 3.76
C THR A 125 -10.79 43.47 3.49
N ASP A 126 -11.53 42.94 4.46
CA ASP A 126 -12.98 42.81 4.37
C ASP A 126 -13.72 44.11 4.75
N ALA A 127 -15.05 44.11 4.61
CA ALA A 127 -15.89 45.23 5.00
C ALA A 127 -15.93 45.50 6.52
N LYS A 128 -15.47 44.56 7.37
CA LYS A 128 -15.25 44.78 8.81
C LYS A 128 -13.92 45.47 9.11
N GLY A 129 -13.06 45.64 8.11
CA GLY A 129 -11.70 46.16 8.28
C GLY A 129 -10.69 45.10 8.75
N GLN A 130 -11.03 43.81 8.70
CA GLN A 130 -10.09 42.73 9.00
C GLN A 130 -9.25 42.39 7.76
N THR A 131 -7.94 42.37 7.92
CA THR A 131 -7.00 42.05 6.83
C THR A 131 -6.57 40.59 6.89
N ALA A 132 -6.89 39.83 5.85
CA ALA A 132 -6.39 38.48 5.61
C ALA A 132 -5.03 38.53 4.91
N ASP A 133 -4.07 37.71 5.37
CA ASP A 133 -2.70 37.62 4.83
C ASP A 133 -2.49 36.30 4.06
N PHE A 134 -2.26 36.42 2.76
CA PHE A 134 -2.09 35.33 1.81
C PHE A 134 -0.66 35.19 1.31
N ARG A 135 0.33 35.87 1.90
CA ARG A 135 1.74 35.79 1.47
C ARG A 135 2.34 34.40 1.65
N LYS A 136 1.68 33.54 2.45
CA LYS A 136 2.04 32.13 2.67
C LYS A 136 1.12 31.15 1.94
N ALA A 137 0.26 31.66 1.06
CA ALA A 137 -0.65 30.86 0.25
C ALA A 137 -0.07 30.59 -1.14
N VAL A 138 -0.54 29.51 -1.78
CA VAL A 138 -0.33 29.26 -3.20
C VAL A 138 -1.67 29.40 -3.91
N PHE A 139 -1.72 30.15 -5.00
CA PHE A 139 -2.91 30.31 -5.83
C PHE A 139 -2.79 29.47 -7.10
N ILE A 140 -3.85 28.72 -7.39
CA ILE A 140 -4.00 27.96 -8.62
C ILE A 140 -5.32 28.39 -9.24
N MET A 141 -5.27 28.91 -10.46
CA MET A 141 -6.42 29.18 -11.30
C MET A 141 -6.53 28.08 -12.33
N THR A 142 -7.74 27.61 -12.66
CA THR A 142 -7.95 26.68 -13.78
C THR A 142 -8.73 27.39 -14.89
N SER A 143 -8.42 27.05 -16.12
CA SER A 143 -9.13 27.58 -17.28
C SER A 143 -9.20 26.57 -18.41
N ASN A 144 -10.29 26.68 -19.20
CA ASN A 144 -10.44 25.95 -20.45
C ASN A 144 -10.04 26.80 -21.68
N LEU A 145 -9.42 27.97 -21.48
CA LEU A 145 -8.88 28.79 -22.57
C LEU A 145 -7.79 28.05 -23.36
N GLY A 146 -7.82 28.21 -24.69
CA GLY A 146 -6.85 27.57 -25.59
C GLY A 146 -7.01 26.04 -25.70
N ALA A 147 -8.12 25.48 -25.20
CA ALA A 147 -8.34 24.03 -25.15
C ALA A 147 -8.90 23.42 -26.45
N SER A 148 -9.21 24.22 -27.48
CA SER A 148 -9.78 23.69 -28.72
C SER A 148 -8.71 22.93 -29.53
N PRO A 149 -8.87 21.61 -29.75
CA PRO A 149 -8.07 20.93 -30.75
C PRO A 149 -8.58 21.39 -32.12
N LYS A 150 -7.86 22.31 -32.79
CA LYS A 150 -8.05 22.42 -34.23
C LYS A 150 -7.60 21.09 -34.84
N PRO A 151 -8.40 20.44 -35.69
CA PRO A 151 -7.93 19.29 -36.45
C PRO A 151 -6.78 19.79 -37.33
N SER A 152 -5.53 19.50 -36.92
CA SER A 152 -4.37 19.72 -37.78
C SER A 152 -4.46 18.70 -38.91
N VAL A 153 -5.10 19.09 -40.01
CA VAL A 153 -4.94 18.42 -41.29
C VAL A 153 -3.48 18.61 -41.68
N GLY A 154 -2.65 17.61 -41.39
CA GLY A 154 -1.24 17.56 -41.75
C GLY A 154 -0.29 17.92 -40.60
N PHE A 155 0.57 16.94 -40.26
CA PHE A 155 1.72 17.01 -39.36
C PHE A 155 1.46 17.29 -37.87
N HIS A 156 2.15 16.51 -37.02
CA HIS A 156 2.22 16.70 -35.58
C HIS A 156 2.45 18.18 -35.24
N ALA A 157 1.48 18.84 -34.61
CA ALA A 157 1.70 20.15 -34.02
C ALA A 157 2.83 20.02 -33.00
N SER A 158 3.90 20.80 -33.14
CA SER A 158 4.99 20.79 -32.17
C SER A 158 4.46 21.27 -30.80
N PRO A 159 4.99 20.75 -29.68
CA PRO A 159 4.63 21.22 -28.33
C PRO A 159 4.73 22.74 -28.16
N ASP A 160 5.65 23.37 -28.90
CA ASP A 160 5.86 24.82 -28.93
C ASP A 160 4.68 25.56 -29.57
N ALA A 161 4.08 25.01 -30.63
CA ALA A 161 2.96 25.64 -31.33
C ALA A 161 1.69 25.69 -30.46
N GLN A 162 1.38 24.61 -29.74
CA GLN A 162 0.25 24.54 -28.82
C GLN A 162 0.45 25.48 -27.62
N SER A 163 1.67 25.52 -27.06
CA SER A 163 2.01 26.43 -25.96
C SER A 163 1.86 27.91 -26.37
N GLN A 164 2.24 28.24 -27.61
CA GLN A 164 2.06 29.59 -28.16
C GLN A 164 0.58 29.95 -28.36
N GLU A 165 -0.26 29.01 -28.82
CA GLU A 165 -1.70 29.23 -28.99
C GLU A 165 -2.40 29.45 -27.64
N ILE A 166 -2.06 28.65 -26.63
CA ILE A 166 -2.55 28.82 -25.25
C ILE A 166 -2.13 30.19 -24.71
N ALA A 167 -0.85 30.54 -24.82
CA ALA A 167 -0.35 31.83 -24.32
C ALA A 167 -1.02 33.01 -25.03
N ARG A 168 -1.35 32.87 -26.32
CA ARG A 168 -2.12 33.85 -27.07
C ARG A 168 -3.55 33.96 -26.56
N ALA A 169 -4.27 32.85 -26.40
CA ALA A 169 -5.64 32.84 -25.91
C ALA A 169 -5.76 33.45 -24.50
N VAL A 170 -4.80 33.16 -23.62
CA VAL A 170 -4.73 33.74 -22.27
C VAL A 170 -4.52 35.25 -22.34
N ARG A 171 -3.61 35.74 -23.19
CA ARG A 171 -3.34 37.17 -23.38
C ARG A 171 -4.47 37.94 -24.07
N GLU A 172 -5.27 37.27 -24.89
CA GLU A 172 -6.46 37.87 -25.51
C GLU A 172 -7.63 37.98 -24.52
N PHE A 173 -7.76 37.05 -23.58
CA PHE A 173 -8.85 37.03 -22.61
C PHE A 173 -8.57 37.89 -21.37
N PHE A 174 -7.39 37.73 -20.76
CA PHE A 174 -7.03 38.44 -19.53
C PHE A 174 -6.25 39.72 -19.82
N ALA A 175 -6.46 40.72 -18.96
CA ALA A 175 -5.70 41.96 -19.01
C ALA A 175 -4.20 41.68 -18.77
N PRO A 176 -3.27 42.34 -19.51
CA PRO A 176 -1.83 42.10 -19.38
C PRO A 176 -1.31 42.22 -17.95
N GLU A 177 -1.90 43.10 -17.15
CA GLU A 177 -1.57 43.33 -15.74
C GLU A 177 -1.73 42.06 -14.91
N LEU A 178 -2.86 41.36 -15.09
CA LEU A 178 -3.12 40.09 -14.38
C LEU A 178 -2.18 39.00 -14.87
N VAL A 179 -1.97 38.89 -16.19
CA VAL A 179 -1.08 37.89 -16.77
C VAL A 179 0.35 38.05 -16.24
N ASN A 180 0.83 39.28 -16.09
CA ASN A 180 2.14 39.60 -15.53
C ASN A 180 2.29 39.26 -14.03
N ARG A 181 1.20 38.92 -13.33
CA ARG A 181 1.23 38.43 -11.94
C ARG A 181 1.18 36.91 -11.81
N ILE A 182 0.92 36.21 -12.91
CA ILE A 182 0.96 34.76 -12.95
C ILE A 182 2.41 34.33 -13.10
N ASP A 183 2.92 33.54 -12.16
CA ASP A 183 4.32 33.09 -12.18
C ASP A 183 4.55 32.05 -13.29
N ALA A 184 3.56 31.20 -13.56
CA ALA A 184 3.60 30.28 -14.68
C ALA A 184 2.20 29.87 -15.18
N ILE A 185 2.07 29.80 -16.51
CA ILE A 185 0.95 29.16 -17.20
C ILE A 185 1.36 27.71 -17.48
N VAL A 186 0.56 26.76 -16.99
CA VAL A 186 0.84 25.32 -17.08
C VAL A 186 -0.17 24.69 -18.04
N PRO A 187 0.24 24.31 -19.27
CA PRO A 187 -0.63 23.63 -20.20
C PRO A 187 -0.89 22.17 -19.79
N PHE A 188 -2.12 21.71 -19.99
CA PHE A 188 -2.56 20.34 -19.79
C PHE A 188 -3.02 19.76 -21.12
N ASP A 189 -2.38 18.66 -21.51
CA ASP A 189 -2.76 17.91 -22.70
C ASP A 189 -4.03 17.09 -22.47
N ALA A 190 -4.69 16.75 -23.58
CA ALA A 190 -5.75 15.76 -23.55
C ALA A 190 -5.20 14.42 -23.04
N LEU A 191 -6.01 13.70 -22.25
CA LEU A 191 -5.60 12.40 -21.72
C LEU A 191 -5.40 11.41 -22.87
N THR A 192 -4.36 10.58 -22.77
CA THR A 192 -4.18 9.44 -23.66
C THR A 192 -4.94 8.22 -23.12
N VAL A 193 -5.22 7.23 -23.98
CA VAL A 193 -5.84 5.96 -23.54
C VAL A 193 -5.02 5.30 -22.43
N ALA A 194 -3.68 5.29 -22.56
CA ALA A 194 -2.80 4.75 -21.52
C ALA A 194 -2.95 5.49 -20.18
N THR A 195 -3.11 6.82 -20.21
CA THR A 195 -3.38 7.61 -19.01
C THR A 195 -4.78 7.33 -18.46
N ALA A 196 -5.77 7.13 -19.34
CA ALA A 196 -7.13 6.79 -18.96
C ALA A 196 -7.20 5.44 -18.22
N VAL A 197 -6.42 4.43 -18.62
CA VAL A 197 -6.30 3.15 -17.89
C VAL A 197 -5.81 3.37 -16.46
N GLN A 198 -4.80 4.22 -16.27
CA GLN A 198 -4.29 4.55 -14.93
C GLN A 198 -5.35 5.28 -14.08
N VAL A 199 -6.12 6.18 -14.70
CA VAL A 199 -7.26 6.82 -14.06
C VAL A 199 -8.35 5.81 -13.70
N ALA A 200 -8.62 4.83 -14.57
CA ALA A 200 -9.59 3.77 -14.32
C ALA A 200 -9.21 2.94 -13.09
N HIS A 201 -7.94 2.52 -12.97
CA HIS A 201 -7.45 1.85 -11.77
C HIS A 201 -7.66 2.68 -10.50
N LYS A 202 -7.41 3.99 -10.56
CA LYS A 202 -7.61 4.89 -9.42
C LYS A 202 -9.09 4.98 -9.03
N GLU A 203 -9.99 5.17 -9.99
CA GLU A 203 -11.42 5.29 -9.70
C GLU A 203 -12.03 3.95 -9.24
N LEU A 204 -11.65 2.82 -9.86
CA LEU A 204 -12.02 1.48 -9.39
C LEU A 204 -11.52 1.21 -7.97
N GLY A 205 -10.29 1.62 -7.65
CA GLY A 205 -9.76 1.52 -6.29
C GLY A 205 -10.61 2.27 -5.26
N LYS A 206 -11.12 3.47 -5.61
CA LYS A 206 -12.06 4.21 -4.74
C LYS A 206 -13.40 3.49 -4.63
N LEU A 207 -13.92 2.95 -5.74
CA LEU A 207 -15.15 2.18 -5.76
C LEU A 207 -15.05 0.96 -4.84
N PHE A 208 -13.94 0.22 -4.90
CA PHE A 208 -13.73 -0.98 -4.10
C PHE A 208 -13.42 -0.70 -2.62
N SER A 209 -13.05 0.54 -2.29
CA SER A 209 -12.83 0.99 -0.91
C SER A 209 -14.12 1.46 -0.20
N ARG A 210 -15.29 1.30 -0.82
CA ARG A 210 -16.58 1.71 -0.23
C ARG A 210 -17.01 0.77 0.89
N GLN A 211 -17.67 1.34 1.90
CA GLN A 211 -18.18 0.63 3.09
C GLN A 211 -19.02 -0.60 2.76
N GLY A 212 -19.85 -0.55 1.70
CA GLY A 212 -20.67 -1.70 1.30
C GLY A 212 -19.88 -2.96 0.95
N LEU A 213 -18.62 -2.82 0.52
CA LEU A 213 -17.70 -3.93 0.26
C LEU A 213 -16.83 -4.23 1.49
N VAL A 214 -16.25 -3.18 2.07
CA VAL A 214 -15.29 -3.30 3.18
C VAL A 214 -15.93 -3.89 4.43
N ASP A 215 -17.11 -3.42 4.84
CA ASP A 215 -17.76 -3.84 6.08
C ASP A 215 -18.28 -5.29 6.01
N ARG A 216 -18.44 -5.82 4.80
CA ARG A 216 -18.90 -7.19 4.52
C ARG A 216 -17.75 -8.15 4.18
N ASN A 217 -16.50 -7.71 4.25
CA ASN A 217 -15.33 -8.47 3.80
C ASN A 217 -15.52 -9.02 2.37
N LEU A 218 -16.00 -8.16 1.46
CA LEU A 218 -16.11 -8.46 0.04
C LEU A 218 -14.85 -7.95 -0.66
N PHE A 219 -14.10 -8.87 -1.24
CA PHE A 219 -12.83 -8.57 -1.91
C PHE A 219 -13.04 -8.59 -3.41
N VAL A 220 -12.63 -7.54 -4.12
CA VAL A 220 -12.83 -7.46 -5.57
C VAL A 220 -11.55 -7.80 -6.32
N ARG A 221 -11.62 -8.78 -7.23
CA ARG A 221 -10.60 -9.12 -8.22
C ARG A 221 -11.10 -8.68 -9.60
N ILE A 222 -10.32 -7.88 -10.33
CA ILE A 222 -10.63 -7.51 -11.71
C ILE A 222 -9.42 -7.78 -12.60
N ASP A 223 -9.61 -8.45 -13.73
CA ASP A 223 -8.53 -8.73 -14.68
C ASP A 223 -7.96 -7.41 -15.29
N PRO A 224 -6.62 -7.25 -15.44
CA PRO A 224 -6.04 -6.07 -16.08
C PRO A 224 -6.63 -5.77 -17.47
N LYS A 225 -6.85 -6.80 -18.29
CA LYS A 225 -7.43 -6.69 -19.63
C LYS A 225 -8.86 -6.18 -19.58
N THR A 226 -9.61 -6.54 -18.53
CA THR A 226 -10.94 -5.99 -18.27
C THR A 226 -10.87 -4.50 -17.96
N VAL A 227 -9.91 -4.06 -17.14
CA VAL A 227 -9.71 -2.62 -16.86
C VAL A 227 -9.34 -1.86 -18.13
N GLU A 228 -8.42 -2.38 -18.93
CA GLU A 228 -8.01 -1.80 -20.22
C GLU A 228 -9.19 -1.68 -21.19
N SER A 229 -10.00 -2.74 -21.31
CA SER A 229 -11.20 -2.75 -22.14
C SER A 229 -12.23 -1.72 -21.69
N LEU A 230 -12.55 -1.68 -20.39
CA LEU A 230 -13.50 -0.71 -19.82
C LEU A 230 -13.00 0.72 -20.03
N ALA A 231 -11.71 0.97 -19.83
CA ALA A 231 -11.12 2.28 -20.05
C ALA A 231 -11.17 2.70 -21.53
N ALA A 232 -10.87 1.78 -22.45
CA ALA A 232 -10.90 2.05 -23.89
C ALA A 232 -12.32 2.37 -24.39
N GLU A 233 -13.35 1.70 -23.86
CA GLU A 233 -14.75 1.95 -24.22
C GLU A 233 -15.28 3.27 -23.62
N ALA A 234 -14.97 3.53 -22.36
CA ALA A 234 -15.49 4.68 -21.63
C ALA A 234 -14.80 6.01 -21.98
N PHE A 235 -13.55 5.93 -22.45
CA PHE A 235 -12.72 7.10 -22.65
C PHE A 235 -13.14 7.88 -23.90
N ARG A 236 -13.59 9.12 -23.68
CA ARG A 236 -13.81 10.10 -24.74
C ARG A 236 -12.85 11.26 -24.51
N SER A 237 -12.00 11.55 -25.49
CA SER A 237 -10.98 12.60 -25.37
C SER A 237 -11.56 13.99 -25.06
N GLN A 238 -12.78 14.27 -25.52
CA GLN A 238 -13.48 15.55 -25.33
C GLN A 238 -14.00 15.75 -23.90
N ASP A 239 -14.35 14.67 -23.20
CA ASP A 239 -14.92 14.72 -21.83
C ASP A 239 -13.87 14.43 -20.74
N GLY A 240 -12.64 14.09 -21.15
CA GLY A 240 -11.54 13.70 -20.28
C GLY A 240 -11.89 12.53 -19.37
N ALA A 241 -11.39 12.54 -18.14
CA ALA A 241 -11.64 11.48 -17.16
C ALA A 241 -13.09 11.43 -16.64
N ARG A 242 -13.93 12.42 -16.96
CA ARG A 242 -15.28 12.55 -16.38
C ARG A 242 -16.24 11.49 -16.94
N SER A 243 -16.17 11.22 -18.25
CA SER A 243 -16.93 10.12 -18.88
C SER A 243 -16.52 8.77 -18.32
N LEU A 244 -15.20 8.57 -18.18
CA LEU A 244 -14.62 7.35 -17.62
C LEU A 244 -15.12 7.07 -16.20
N LYS A 245 -15.05 8.08 -15.31
CA LYS A 245 -15.54 7.92 -13.93
C LYS A 245 -17.02 7.52 -13.92
N ARG A 246 -17.86 8.25 -14.66
CA ARG A 246 -19.29 7.97 -14.71
C ARG A 246 -19.59 6.57 -15.23
N PHE A 247 -18.94 6.17 -16.32
CA PHE A 247 -19.12 4.84 -16.90
C PHE A 247 -18.71 3.73 -15.92
N LEU A 248 -17.57 3.86 -15.23
CA LEU A 248 -17.14 2.87 -14.24
C LEU A 248 -18.12 2.80 -13.07
N GLU A 249 -18.64 3.93 -12.61
CA GLU A 249 -19.70 3.95 -11.60
C GLU A 249 -20.98 3.27 -12.10
N ASP A 250 -21.44 3.60 -13.30
CA ASP A 250 -22.71 3.11 -13.84
C ASP A 250 -22.64 1.62 -14.21
N GLU A 251 -21.53 1.15 -14.81
CA GLU A 251 -21.39 -0.25 -15.21
C GLU A 251 -20.89 -1.13 -14.06
N VAL A 252 -19.75 -0.80 -13.47
CA VAL A 252 -19.09 -1.70 -12.49
C VAL A 252 -19.82 -1.67 -11.16
N ALA A 253 -20.25 -0.49 -10.67
CA ALA A 253 -20.95 -0.43 -9.39
C ALA A 253 -22.35 -1.05 -9.49
N THR A 254 -23.04 -0.94 -10.63
CA THR A 254 -24.33 -1.61 -10.84
C THR A 254 -24.18 -3.11 -10.84
N GLN A 255 -23.22 -3.68 -11.58
CA GLN A 255 -23.00 -5.12 -11.61
C GLN A 255 -22.59 -5.67 -10.24
N LEU A 256 -21.72 -4.96 -9.51
CA LEU A 256 -21.40 -5.30 -8.12
C LEU A 256 -22.62 -5.22 -7.21
N GLY A 257 -23.43 -4.15 -7.33
CA GLY A 257 -24.63 -3.96 -6.54
C GLY A 257 -25.67 -5.05 -6.77
N GLU A 258 -25.90 -5.44 -8.02
CA GLU A 258 -26.78 -6.54 -8.38
C GLU A 258 -26.29 -7.87 -7.82
N GLU A 259 -25.01 -8.18 -7.95
CA GLU A 259 -24.45 -9.44 -7.46
C GLU A 259 -24.53 -9.52 -5.94
N ILE A 260 -24.22 -8.44 -5.23
CA ILE A 260 -24.34 -8.34 -3.77
C ILE A 260 -25.81 -8.42 -3.33
N ALA A 261 -26.74 -7.88 -4.12
CA ALA A 261 -28.17 -8.00 -3.83
C ALA A 261 -28.69 -9.43 -4.01
N LYS A 262 -28.21 -10.15 -5.06
CA LYS A 262 -28.54 -11.55 -5.32
C LYS A 262 -27.91 -12.48 -4.27
N ASN A 263 -26.67 -12.20 -3.89
CA ASN A 263 -25.86 -12.97 -2.96
C ASN A 263 -25.39 -12.09 -1.79
N PRO A 264 -26.25 -11.77 -0.81
CA PRO A 264 -25.95 -10.83 0.27
C PRO A 264 -24.97 -11.37 1.34
N GLY A 265 -24.29 -12.49 1.06
CA GLY A 265 -23.32 -13.09 1.95
C GLY A 265 -22.13 -12.18 2.23
N ALA A 266 -21.55 -12.30 3.42
CA ALA A 266 -20.24 -11.74 3.72
C ALA A 266 -19.14 -12.72 3.29
N MET A 267 -17.87 -12.27 3.32
CA MET A 267 -16.69 -13.11 3.09
C MET A 267 -16.67 -13.77 1.70
N GLN A 268 -16.55 -12.95 0.66
CA GLN A 268 -16.51 -13.42 -0.73
C GLN A 268 -15.43 -12.70 -1.53
N VAL A 269 -14.89 -13.36 -2.54
CA VAL A 269 -14.16 -12.71 -3.62
C VAL A 269 -15.11 -12.52 -4.80
N LEU A 270 -15.36 -11.26 -5.14
CA LEU A 270 -16.08 -10.86 -6.35
C LEU A 270 -15.07 -10.75 -7.49
N ARG A 271 -15.17 -11.64 -8.47
CA ARG A 271 -14.34 -11.62 -9.68
C ARG A 271 -15.08 -10.87 -10.78
N ILE A 272 -14.42 -9.92 -11.41
CA ILE A 272 -14.92 -9.10 -12.52
C ILE A 272 -14.12 -9.42 -13.77
N ASP A 273 -14.80 -10.00 -14.75
CA ASP A 273 -14.23 -10.33 -16.05
C ASP A 273 -15.10 -9.81 -17.19
N ARG A 274 -14.50 -9.69 -18.38
CA ARG A 274 -15.24 -9.61 -19.64
C ARG A 274 -14.92 -10.83 -20.50
N GLU A 275 -15.95 -11.50 -21.00
CA GLU A 275 -15.76 -12.50 -22.05
C GLU A 275 -15.28 -11.81 -23.33
N ALA A 276 -14.20 -12.33 -23.93
CA ALA A 276 -13.80 -11.93 -25.27
C ALA A 276 -14.90 -12.41 -26.22
N GLY A 277 -15.65 -11.46 -26.79
CA GLY A 277 -16.64 -11.79 -27.81
C GLY A 277 -15.98 -12.63 -28.90
N THR A 278 -16.55 -13.79 -29.21
CA THR A 278 -16.12 -14.65 -30.33
C THR A 278 -16.43 -13.93 -31.64
N GLY A 279 -15.57 -13.02 -32.05
CA GLY A 279 -15.71 -12.23 -33.27
C GLY A 279 -14.67 -11.11 -33.29
N THR A 280 -14.09 -10.84 -34.46
CA THR A 280 -13.01 -9.87 -34.70
C THR A 280 -13.44 -8.40 -34.56
N GLY A 281 -14.19 -8.06 -33.52
CA GLY A 281 -14.61 -6.72 -33.17
C GLY A 281 -14.43 -6.50 -31.66
N THR A 282 -14.01 -5.29 -31.30
CA THR A 282 -13.87 -4.78 -29.93
C THR A 282 -14.91 -5.38 -28.98
N GLY A 283 -14.48 -6.13 -27.96
CA GLY A 283 -15.39 -6.79 -27.00
C GLY A 283 -16.24 -5.77 -26.24
N THR A 284 -17.54 -5.76 -26.53
CA THR A 284 -18.56 -4.83 -25.99
C THR A 284 -19.56 -5.49 -25.02
N GLY A 285 -19.26 -6.66 -24.47
CA GLY A 285 -20.14 -7.32 -23.49
C GLY A 285 -20.10 -6.62 -22.12
N ALA A 286 -21.21 -6.52 -21.38
CA ALA A 286 -21.19 -5.96 -20.02
C ALA A 286 -20.20 -6.74 -19.11
N PRO A 287 -19.55 -6.08 -18.13
CA PRO A 287 -18.68 -6.79 -17.19
C PRO A 287 -19.50 -7.80 -16.39
N ARG A 288 -19.01 -9.04 -16.29
CA ARG A 288 -19.64 -10.10 -15.52
C ARG A 288 -18.99 -10.16 -14.14
N VAL A 289 -19.82 -10.15 -13.11
CA VAL A 289 -19.38 -10.36 -11.73
C VAL A 289 -19.76 -11.78 -11.30
N THR A 290 -18.81 -12.50 -10.72
CA THR A 290 -19.06 -13.80 -10.09
C THR A 290 -18.55 -13.78 -8.67
N ALA A 291 -19.37 -14.22 -7.71
CA ALA A 291 -18.97 -14.35 -6.32
C ALA A 291 -18.43 -15.75 -6.01
N GLU A 292 -17.23 -15.82 -5.43
CA GLU A 292 -16.65 -17.04 -4.87
C GLU A 292 -16.57 -16.89 -3.33
N PRO A 293 -17.27 -17.72 -2.53
CA PRO A 293 -17.25 -17.60 -1.08
C PRO A 293 -15.88 -17.97 -0.50
N ILE A 294 -15.52 -17.32 0.60
CA ILE A 294 -14.33 -17.63 1.40
C ILE A 294 -14.76 -17.96 2.81
N VAL A 295 -14.08 -18.93 3.40
CA VAL A 295 -14.21 -19.25 4.82
C VAL A 295 -13.00 -18.72 5.58
N GLU A 296 -13.20 -18.30 6.82
CA GLU A 296 -12.09 -17.96 7.71
C GLU A 296 -11.23 -19.20 7.98
N ALA A 297 -9.91 -19.01 8.05
CA ALA A 297 -9.02 -20.06 8.53
C ALA A 297 -9.42 -20.41 9.96
N ARG A 298 -9.50 -21.71 10.27
CA ARG A 298 -9.74 -22.14 11.64
C ARG A 298 -8.51 -21.81 12.46
N PRO A 299 -8.66 -21.17 13.64
CA PRO A 299 -7.54 -20.92 14.51
C PRO A 299 -6.90 -22.24 14.91
N VAL A 300 -5.58 -22.25 15.01
CA VAL A 300 -4.86 -23.40 15.54
C VAL A 300 -5.31 -23.61 16.99
N ALA A 301 -5.97 -24.73 17.27
CA ALA A 301 -6.48 -25.07 18.59
C ALA A 301 -5.32 -25.29 19.57
N SER A 302 -4.81 -24.20 20.13
CA SER A 302 -3.60 -24.17 20.94
C SER A 302 -3.67 -23.05 21.97
N HIS A 303 -3.01 -23.25 23.10
CA HIS A 303 -2.64 -22.16 23.99
C HIS A 303 -1.24 -21.71 23.59
N TYR A 304 -1.00 -20.41 23.49
CA TYR A 304 0.36 -19.90 23.26
C TYR A 304 1.04 -19.76 24.62
N ALA A 305 2.14 -20.51 24.84
CA ALA A 305 2.83 -20.53 26.13
C ALA A 305 3.24 -19.12 26.62
N VAL A 306 3.38 -18.17 25.69
CA VAL A 306 3.79 -16.78 25.94
C VAL A 306 2.70 -15.75 25.62
N GLU A 307 1.43 -16.15 25.49
CA GLU A 307 0.33 -15.22 25.22
C GLU A 307 0.21 -14.12 26.29
N ARG A 308 0.57 -14.44 27.53
CA ARG A 308 0.54 -13.50 28.65
C ARG A 308 1.61 -12.41 28.52
N LEU A 309 2.83 -12.80 28.12
CA LEU A 309 3.94 -11.89 27.81
C LEU A 309 3.58 -10.92 26.68
N TRP A 310 2.82 -11.40 25.71
CA TRP A 310 2.30 -10.57 24.63
C TRP A 310 1.34 -9.49 25.14
N LYS A 311 0.40 -9.85 26.03
CA LYS A 311 -0.58 -8.93 26.61
C LYS A 311 0.04 -7.99 27.67
N LYS A 312 1.09 -8.42 28.37
CA LYS A 312 1.79 -7.67 29.43
C LYS A 312 3.33 -7.78 29.31
N PRO A 313 3.96 -7.10 28.35
CA PRO A 313 5.40 -7.25 28.07
C PRO A 313 6.34 -6.66 29.14
N GLN A 314 5.80 -6.03 30.19
CA GLN A 314 6.56 -5.40 31.29
C GLN A 314 6.50 -6.22 32.59
N ASP A 315 5.76 -7.33 32.62
CA ASP A 315 5.65 -8.19 33.79
C ASP A 315 6.87 -9.15 33.81
N PRO A 316 7.67 -9.21 34.88
CA PRO A 316 8.76 -10.17 34.97
C PRO A 316 8.18 -11.58 35.17
N HIS A 317 8.06 -12.31 34.06
CA HIS A 317 7.56 -13.68 34.00
C HIS A 317 8.60 -14.70 34.50
N GLY A 318 8.87 -14.67 35.82
CA GLY A 318 9.87 -15.54 36.45
C GLY A 318 9.57 -17.04 36.29
N GLU A 319 8.29 -17.44 36.27
CA GLU A 319 7.90 -18.85 36.12
C GLU A 319 8.11 -19.38 34.70
N GLU A 320 7.73 -18.62 33.68
CA GLU A 320 7.92 -19.02 32.27
C GLU A 320 9.41 -19.10 31.92
N VAL A 321 10.21 -18.15 32.38
CA VAL A 321 11.67 -18.19 32.16
C VAL A 321 12.32 -19.33 32.93
N ALA A 322 11.93 -19.58 34.19
CA ALA A 322 12.43 -20.71 34.96
C ALA A 322 12.09 -22.06 34.28
N ARG A 323 10.88 -22.21 33.75
CA ARG A 323 10.49 -23.38 32.96
C ARG A 323 11.36 -23.53 31.71
N ALA A 324 11.61 -22.46 30.98
CA ALA A 324 12.47 -22.47 29.79
C ALA A 324 13.92 -22.84 30.12
N LEU A 325 14.50 -22.25 31.17
CA LEU A 325 15.86 -22.56 31.63
C LEU A 325 15.98 -24.04 32.02
N SER A 326 15.04 -24.54 32.83
CA SER A 326 15.00 -25.95 33.24
C SER A 326 14.92 -26.90 32.04
N LEU A 327 14.14 -26.55 31.03
CA LEU A 327 14.03 -27.32 29.78
C LEU A 327 15.34 -27.29 28.98
N LEU A 328 15.95 -26.11 28.82
CA LEU A 328 17.22 -25.96 28.08
C LEU A 328 18.37 -26.73 28.76
N GLU A 329 18.47 -26.68 30.08
CA GLU A 329 19.45 -27.45 30.85
C GLU A 329 19.25 -28.96 30.65
N SER A 330 18.00 -29.42 30.71
CA SER A 330 17.63 -30.81 30.43
C SER A 330 18.05 -31.24 29.02
N LEU A 331 17.70 -30.43 28.00
CA LEU A 331 18.08 -30.68 26.61
C LEU A 331 19.60 -30.72 26.43
N GLY A 332 20.34 -29.75 26.96
CA GLY A 332 21.80 -29.68 26.86
C GLY A 332 22.53 -30.83 27.56
N SER A 333 21.88 -31.48 28.53
CA SER A 333 22.46 -32.63 29.24
C SER A 333 22.34 -33.97 28.50
N GLN A 334 21.53 -34.03 27.42
CA GLN A 334 21.31 -35.25 26.66
C GLN A 334 22.62 -35.80 26.05
N ARG A 335 22.83 -37.11 26.17
CA ARG A 335 24.06 -37.77 25.71
C ARG A 335 24.24 -37.67 24.18
N ASP A 336 23.14 -37.65 23.45
CA ASP A 336 23.14 -37.67 21.98
C ASP A 336 23.63 -36.35 21.36
N LEU A 337 23.56 -35.24 22.09
CA LEU A 337 24.06 -33.92 21.65
C LEU A 337 25.58 -33.75 21.83
N ARG A 338 26.30 -34.81 22.24
CA ARG A 338 27.76 -34.78 22.43
C ARG A 338 28.54 -35.10 21.14
N SER A 339 27.86 -35.37 20.04
CA SER A 339 28.50 -35.54 18.73
C SER A 339 28.99 -34.18 18.19
N HIS A 340 30.09 -34.19 17.41
CA HIS A 340 30.60 -32.97 16.77
C HIS A 340 29.61 -32.39 15.76
N GLU A 341 28.79 -33.23 15.14
CA GLU A 341 27.76 -32.83 14.17
C GLU A 341 26.62 -32.01 14.80
N LEU A 342 26.38 -32.16 16.11
CA LEU A 342 25.35 -31.44 16.86
C LEU A 342 25.93 -30.39 17.82
N GLU A 343 27.23 -30.10 17.73
CA GLU A 343 27.91 -29.10 18.57
C GLU A 343 27.26 -27.72 18.46
N TRP A 344 26.77 -27.36 17.26
CA TRP A 344 26.06 -26.10 17.02
C TRP A 344 24.74 -26.01 17.81
N VAL A 345 24.03 -27.13 18.02
CA VAL A 345 22.79 -27.18 18.83
C VAL A 345 23.11 -26.90 20.29
N ARG A 346 24.18 -27.52 20.81
CA ARG A 346 24.65 -27.30 22.18
C ARG A 346 25.05 -25.85 22.41
N LEU A 347 25.87 -25.28 21.52
CA LEU A 347 26.29 -23.87 21.60
C LEU A 347 25.08 -22.92 21.57
N ARG A 348 24.05 -23.27 20.79
CA ARG A 348 22.80 -22.50 20.72
C ARG A 348 21.99 -22.58 22.01
N ILE A 349 21.89 -23.76 22.63
CA ILE A 349 21.24 -23.93 23.94
C ILE A 349 21.96 -23.09 25.01
N GLU A 350 23.28 -23.14 25.06
CA GLU A 350 24.09 -22.35 26.00
C GLU A 350 23.93 -20.84 25.80
N ASP A 351 23.82 -20.38 24.54
CA ASP A 351 23.53 -18.99 24.21
C ASP A 351 22.15 -18.55 24.73
N LEU A 352 21.12 -19.37 24.53
CA LEU A 352 19.77 -19.06 25.00
C LEU A 352 19.69 -18.99 26.53
N ILE A 353 20.37 -19.90 27.24
CA ILE A 353 20.47 -19.87 28.71
C ILE A 353 21.07 -18.53 29.15
N ARG A 354 22.25 -18.16 28.62
CA ARG A 354 22.91 -16.88 28.96
C ARG A 354 22.03 -15.67 28.69
N ARG A 355 21.31 -15.66 27.57
CA ARG A 355 20.44 -14.54 27.19
C ARG A 355 19.21 -14.43 28.08
N LEU A 356 18.56 -15.56 28.42
CA LEU A 356 17.45 -15.59 29.37
C LEU A 356 17.89 -15.15 30.77
N GLU A 357 19.03 -15.65 31.27
CA GLU A 357 19.60 -15.24 32.56
C GLU A 357 19.90 -13.73 32.60
N ARG A 358 20.47 -13.17 31.52
CA ARG A 358 20.70 -11.73 31.38
C ARG A 358 19.39 -10.94 31.46
N LEU A 359 18.37 -11.37 30.73
CA LEU A 359 17.07 -10.71 30.70
C LEU A 359 16.33 -10.80 32.05
N THR A 360 16.60 -11.80 32.87
CA THR A 360 16.02 -11.94 34.22
C THR A 360 16.77 -11.21 35.32
N ASN A 361 18.11 -11.13 35.22
CA ASN A 361 18.95 -10.58 36.28
C ASN A 361 19.03 -9.06 36.28
N ASP A 362 18.71 -8.44 35.15
CA ASP A 362 19.08 -7.07 34.90
C ASP A 362 17.82 -6.19 34.79
N ARG A 363 17.48 -5.53 35.91
CA ARG A 363 16.45 -4.48 35.94
C ARG A 363 16.81 -3.29 35.02
N GLU A 364 18.07 -3.13 34.63
CA GLU A 364 18.61 -2.07 33.75
C GLU A 364 18.88 -2.55 32.29
N ALA A 365 18.97 -3.86 32.00
CA ALA A 365 19.14 -4.38 30.62
C ALA A 365 17.99 -4.02 29.67
N LEU A 366 16.81 -3.73 30.21
CA LEU A 366 15.67 -3.19 29.47
C LEU A 366 16.01 -1.86 28.74
N GLU A 367 17.02 -1.10 29.22
CA GLU A 367 17.51 0.15 28.62
C GLU A 367 18.83 -0.02 27.84
N LEU A 368 19.70 -0.97 28.21
CA LEU A 368 21.07 -1.14 27.68
C LEU A 368 21.20 -2.01 26.41
N ALA A 369 20.18 -2.80 26.05
CA ALA A 369 20.14 -3.57 24.78
C ALA A 369 20.15 -2.69 23.51
N ALA A 370 20.22 -1.36 23.65
CA ALA A 370 20.39 -0.40 22.57
C ALA A 370 21.85 -0.23 22.09
N ILE A 371 22.88 -0.73 22.81
CA ILE A 371 24.28 -0.32 22.59
C ILE A 371 25.23 -1.41 22.04
N GLU A 372 24.97 -2.71 22.23
CA GLU A 372 25.92 -3.74 21.75
C GLU A 372 25.70 -4.14 20.28
N ARG A 373 26.28 -3.36 19.36
CA ARG A 373 26.47 -3.72 17.94
C ARG A 373 27.94 -3.83 17.55
N THR A 374 28.68 -4.77 18.12
CA THR A 374 29.97 -5.11 17.52
C THR A 374 30.39 -6.53 17.87
N PHE A 375 30.66 -7.31 16.82
CA PHE A 375 31.24 -8.67 16.81
C PHE A 375 30.29 -9.84 17.08
N ASP A 376 29.62 -10.33 16.04
CA ASP A 376 29.88 -11.68 15.52
C ASP A 376 29.43 -11.78 14.06
N ARG A 377 30.22 -12.44 13.20
CA ARG A 377 30.02 -12.47 11.74
C ARG A 377 29.53 -13.81 11.19
N ASP A 378 29.39 -14.86 12.01
CA ASP A 378 29.17 -16.23 11.51
C ASP A 378 27.97 -17.02 12.10
N ALA A 379 26.93 -16.36 12.61
CA ALA A 379 25.65 -17.02 12.93
C ALA A 379 24.47 -16.36 12.20
N ARG A 380 24.10 -16.92 11.04
CA ARG A 380 22.86 -16.51 10.33
C ARG A 380 21.64 -17.14 11.00
N LEU A 381 21.20 -16.58 12.11
CA LEU A 381 19.83 -16.71 12.64
C LEU A 381 19.56 -15.45 13.47
N PHE A 382 18.75 -14.56 12.90
CA PHE A 382 18.10 -13.40 13.54
C PHE A 382 19.00 -12.22 13.95
N ASP A 383 19.18 -11.25 13.06
CA ASP A 383 19.08 -9.81 13.40
C ASP A 383 18.96 -8.95 12.14
N ARG A 384 17.88 -8.17 12.00
CA ARG A 384 17.96 -6.70 12.01
C ARG A 384 16.61 -6.03 11.73
N SER A 385 16.29 -5.15 12.68
CA SER A 385 15.38 -4.01 12.64
C SER A 385 13.89 -4.24 12.90
N HIS A 386 13.42 -3.45 13.89
CA HIS A 386 12.05 -3.06 14.22
C HIS A 386 11.29 -3.94 15.21
N LEU A 387 11.34 -3.55 16.48
CA LEU A 387 10.28 -2.84 17.23
C LEU A 387 10.97 -2.35 18.51
N GLY A 388 10.71 -1.10 18.87
CA GLY A 388 11.16 -0.53 20.14
C GLY A 388 10.46 -1.20 21.31
N ARG A 389 11.27 -1.65 22.28
CA ARG A 389 11.03 -2.39 23.55
C ARG A 389 11.87 -3.67 23.53
N GLY A 390 13.20 -3.52 23.44
CA GLY A 390 14.14 -4.59 23.09
C GLY A 390 13.98 -5.86 23.93
N ALA A 391 13.97 -5.73 25.25
CA ALA A 391 13.97 -6.90 26.13
C ALA A 391 12.69 -7.75 26.08
N GLY A 392 11.49 -7.16 25.98
CA GLY A 392 10.25 -7.96 25.89
C GLY A 392 10.17 -8.79 24.60
N ARG A 393 10.76 -8.30 23.51
CA ARG A 393 10.77 -9.01 22.22
C ARG A 393 11.92 -9.97 22.11
N GLU A 394 13.05 -9.65 22.72
CA GLU A 394 14.13 -10.58 22.92
C GLU A 394 13.69 -11.77 23.79
N MET A 395 12.91 -11.50 24.85
CA MET A 395 12.30 -12.53 25.69
C MET A 395 11.37 -13.44 24.88
N LEU A 396 10.43 -12.86 24.14
CA LEU A 396 9.53 -13.61 23.25
C LEU A 396 10.32 -14.49 22.27
N SER A 397 11.38 -13.95 21.68
CA SER A 397 12.25 -14.68 20.76
C SER A 397 12.97 -15.85 21.45
N CYS A 398 13.52 -15.65 22.66
CA CYS A 398 14.21 -16.71 23.40
C CYS A 398 13.28 -17.84 23.81
N LEU A 399 12.06 -17.51 24.26
CA LEU A 399 11.06 -18.49 24.66
C LEU A 399 10.51 -19.27 23.44
N ALA A 400 10.26 -18.58 22.33
CA ALA A 400 9.89 -19.21 21.06
C ALA A 400 10.98 -20.17 20.56
N GLU A 401 12.25 -19.76 20.60
CA GLU A 401 13.37 -20.60 20.20
C GLU A 401 13.52 -21.83 21.12
N THR A 402 13.34 -21.66 22.44
CA THR A 402 13.37 -22.76 23.40
C THR A 402 12.31 -23.81 23.06
N HIS A 403 11.09 -23.36 22.74
CA HIS A 403 10.01 -24.25 22.37
C HIS A 403 10.26 -24.95 21.02
N ILE A 404 10.82 -24.25 20.04
CA ILE A 404 11.22 -24.84 18.75
C ILE A 404 12.29 -25.93 18.96
N LEU A 405 13.33 -25.65 19.76
CA LEU A 405 14.38 -26.62 20.08
C LEU A 405 13.80 -27.83 20.79
N SER A 406 12.94 -27.62 21.79
CA SER A 406 12.30 -28.72 22.50
C SER A 406 11.47 -29.63 21.59
N ARG A 407 10.78 -29.06 20.59
CA ARG A 407 10.03 -29.85 19.61
C ARG A 407 10.96 -30.58 18.65
N ALA A 408 11.99 -29.91 18.14
CA ALA A 408 12.97 -30.50 17.23
C ALA A 408 13.77 -31.64 17.89
N ILE A 409 13.99 -31.58 19.21
CA ILE A 409 14.76 -32.57 19.99
C ILE A 409 13.84 -33.62 20.66
N GLY A 410 12.51 -33.52 20.49
CA GLY A 410 11.50 -34.24 21.28
C GLY A 410 11.68 -35.78 21.43
N HIS A 411 11.22 -36.30 22.58
CA HIS A 411 11.13 -37.70 23.04
C HIS A 411 12.16 -38.72 22.48
N GLY A 412 13.45 -38.37 22.53
CA GLY A 412 14.55 -39.35 22.40
C GLY A 412 14.98 -39.67 20.97
N ALA A 413 14.72 -38.78 20.01
CA ALA A 413 15.11 -39.00 18.63
C ALA A 413 16.00 -37.86 18.09
N ALA A 414 17.23 -37.78 18.63
CA ALA A 414 18.32 -37.03 18.00
C ALA A 414 18.59 -37.46 16.54
N ALA A 415 18.09 -38.65 16.15
CA ALA A 415 18.12 -39.16 14.77
C ALA A 415 17.41 -38.27 13.74
N HIS A 416 16.46 -37.41 14.16
CA HIS A 416 15.70 -36.52 13.25
C HIS A 416 16.43 -35.23 12.90
N LEU A 417 17.37 -34.78 13.75
CA LEU A 417 18.16 -33.56 13.52
C LEU A 417 19.09 -33.65 12.30
N ASP A 418 19.39 -34.87 11.85
CA ASP A 418 20.26 -35.17 10.71
C ASP A 418 19.49 -35.30 9.38
N SER A 419 18.16 -35.41 9.45
CA SER A 419 17.28 -35.47 8.29
C SER A 419 17.13 -34.08 7.67
N ARG A 420 18.01 -33.74 6.71
CA ARG A 420 17.95 -32.47 5.94
C ARG A 420 16.56 -32.16 5.36
N ARG A 421 15.71 -33.18 5.15
CA ARG A 421 14.34 -33.02 4.62
C ARG A 421 13.35 -32.48 5.65
N GLU A 422 13.51 -32.82 6.93
CA GLU A 422 12.60 -32.43 8.02
C GLU A 422 12.79 -30.97 8.46
N HIS A 423 13.84 -30.30 7.96
CA HIS A 423 14.15 -28.91 8.25
C HIS A 423 14.10 -28.03 7.00
N ARG A 424 13.29 -28.43 6.02
CA ARG A 424 13.07 -27.70 4.77
C ARG A 424 11.60 -27.43 4.55
N THR A 425 11.29 -26.31 3.91
CA THR A 425 9.93 -25.98 3.48
C THR A 425 9.96 -25.16 2.20
N VAL A 426 8.91 -25.29 1.39
CA VAL A 426 8.70 -24.45 0.21
C VAL A 426 7.49 -23.57 0.40
N LEU A 427 7.69 -22.26 0.26
CA LEU A 427 6.64 -21.24 0.30
C LEU A 427 6.25 -20.87 -1.13
N GLU A 428 5.04 -21.21 -1.56
CA GLU A 428 4.44 -20.81 -2.84
C GLU A 428 3.55 -19.57 -2.63
N LEU A 429 3.90 -18.45 -3.26
CA LEU A 429 3.18 -17.17 -3.22
C LEU A 429 2.59 -16.88 -4.60
N LEU A 430 1.26 -16.88 -4.68
CA LEU A 430 0.50 -16.55 -5.88
C LEU A 430 -0.31 -15.26 -5.65
N PRO A 431 0.02 -14.12 -6.30
CA PRO A 431 -0.82 -12.94 -6.29
C PRO A 431 -2.10 -13.23 -7.11
N LEU A 432 -3.25 -13.05 -6.48
CA LEU A 432 -4.56 -13.19 -7.11
C LEU A 432 -5.14 -11.85 -7.57
N SER A 433 -4.63 -10.74 -7.03
CA SER A 433 -4.98 -9.38 -7.50
C SER A 433 -4.19 -9.00 -8.75
N ALA A 434 -4.87 -8.31 -9.67
CA ALA A 434 -4.29 -7.76 -10.88
C ALA A 434 -3.33 -6.59 -10.57
N GLY A 435 -2.04 -6.76 -10.89
CA GLY A 435 -1.09 -5.66 -10.93
C GLY A 435 -0.95 -5.09 -12.32
N SER A 436 -1.16 -3.77 -12.47
CA SER A 436 -0.78 -3.06 -13.68
C SER A 436 0.73 -3.21 -13.88
N THR A 437 1.12 -3.80 -15.00
CA THR A 437 2.52 -3.93 -15.44
C THR A 437 3.04 -2.66 -16.14
N GLY A 438 2.29 -1.55 -16.08
CA GLY A 438 2.61 -0.33 -16.82
C GLY A 438 3.18 0.81 -15.98
N GLY A 439 4.49 1.04 -16.11
CA GLY A 439 5.11 2.38 -16.04
C GLY A 439 5.85 2.76 -14.75
N SER A 440 7.16 3.06 -14.90
CA SER A 440 8.00 3.88 -14.00
C SER A 440 8.04 3.45 -12.52
N ALA A 441 9.08 2.66 -12.15
CA ALA A 441 9.79 2.54 -10.85
C ALA A 441 9.11 2.94 -9.51
N GLY A 442 7.79 2.91 -9.39
CA GLY A 442 7.07 3.57 -8.29
C GLY A 442 5.64 3.10 -8.01
N SER A 443 5.02 2.26 -8.85
CA SER A 443 3.72 1.67 -8.50
C SER A 443 3.54 0.25 -9.03
N GLY A 444 4.22 -0.72 -8.41
CA GLY A 444 3.92 -2.16 -8.50
C GLY A 444 2.64 -2.52 -7.74
N ALA A 445 1.55 -1.82 -8.05
CA ALA A 445 0.39 -1.72 -7.19
C ALA A 445 -0.49 -2.97 -7.08
N GLY A 446 -0.24 -4.07 -7.79
CA GLY A 446 -0.97 -5.34 -7.58
C GLY A 446 -0.12 -6.53 -7.14
N ARG A 447 1.18 -6.32 -6.89
CA ARG A 447 2.09 -7.36 -6.35
C ARG A 447 2.84 -6.90 -5.11
N ALA A 448 2.40 -5.79 -4.52
CA ALA A 448 3.12 -5.18 -3.41
C ALA A 448 2.95 -5.99 -2.12
N LEU A 449 1.82 -6.68 -1.93
CA LEU A 449 1.70 -7.68 -0.85
C LEU A 449 2.66 -8.86 -1.06
N LEU A 450 2.80 -9.38 -2.28
CA LEU A 450 3.72 -10.49 -2.57
C LEU A 450 5.15 -10.11 -2.18
N VAL A 451 5.62 -8.93 -2.61
CA VAL A 451 6.96 -8.43 -2.27
C VAL A 451 7.14 -8.32 -0.75
N ARG A 452 6.13 -7.83 -0.03
CA ARG A 452 6.18 -7.67 1.44
C ARG A 452 6.19 -9.00 2.17
N LEU A 453 5.34 -9.95 1.76
CA LEU A 453 5.34 -11.29 2.32
C LEU A 453 6.68 -12.00 2.06
N ALA A 454 7.18 -11.96 0.82
CA ALA A 454 8.48 -12.53 0.47
C ALA A 454 9.62 -11.92 1.31
N GLY A 455 9.62 -10.60 1.50
CA GLY A 455 10.56 -9.92 2.38
C GLY A 455 10.43 -10.33 3.84
N ALA A 456 9.20 -10.44 4.36
CA ALA A 456 8.95 -10.88 5.73
C ALA A 456 9.39 -12.34 5.96
N TYR A 457 9.11 -13.25 5.02
CA TYR A 457 9.57 -14.64 5.08
C TYR A 457 11.09 -14.73 5.07
N ALA A 458 11.75 -13.98 4.18
CA ALA A 458 13.20 -13.91 4.09
C ALA A 458 13.87 -13.38 5.37
N ALA A 459 13.19 -12.49 6.10
CA ALA A 459 13.67 -11.90 7.34
C ALA A 459 13.34 -12.72 8.60
N ALA A 460 12.47 -13.74 8.48
CA ALA A 460 11.99 -14.51 9.63
C ALA A 460 12.91 -15.68 9.99
N ARG A 461 12.58 -16.92 9.57
CA ARG A 461 13.28 -18.14 10.01
C ARG A 461 13.80 -18.93 8.82
N GLY A 462 15.01 -19.46 8.96
CA GLY A 462 15.67 -20.28 7.96
C GLY A 462 16.49 -19.48 6.95
N THR A 463 17.35 -20.18 6.22
CA THR A 463 18.15 -19.64 5.12
C THR A 463 17.47 -19.97 3.80
N ILE A 464 17.39 -18.98 2.91
CA ILE A 464 16.95 -19.20 1.53
C ILE A 464 18.03 -20.03 0.83
N GLU A 465 17.66 -21.23 0.38
CA GLU A 465 18.55 -22.08 -0.40
C GLU A 465 18.29 -21.92 -1.90
N GLY A 466 17.01 -21.86 -2.28
CA GLY A 466 16.55 -21.74 -3.64
C GLY A 466 15.34 -20.83 -3.77
N VAL A 467 15.20 -20.22 -4.94
CA VAL A 467 14.05 -19.42 -5.33
C VAL A 467 13.71 -19.77 -6.77
N SER A 468 12.45 -20.08 -7.04
CA SER A 468 11.93 -20.26 -8.38
C SER A 468 10.77 -19.30 -8.64
N TRP A 469 10.61 -18.82 -9.86
CA TRP A 469 9.50 -17.93 -10.20
C TRP A 469 9.07 -18.09 -11.66
N VAL A 470 7.85 -17.60 -11.93
CA VAL A 470 7.28 -17.51 -13.28
C VAL A 470 7.16 -16.04 -13.64
N ASP A 471 7.66 -15.64 -14.80
CA ASP A 471 7.60 -14.26 -15.27
C ASP A 471 6.16 -13.81 -15.56
N ALA A 472 5.87 -12.53 -15.33
CA ALA A 472 4.58 -11.93 -15.66
C ALA A 472 4.48 -11.67 -17.17
N GLU A 473 3.60 -12.43 -17.83
CA GLU A 473 3.14 -12.32 -19.23
C GLU A 473 3.91 -11.32 -20.13
N SER A 474 4.92 -11.84 -20.83
CA SER A 474 5.23 -11.44 -22.20
C SER A 474 5.80 -12.67 -22.94
N THR A 475 4.90 -13.42 -23.60
CA THR A 475 5.07 -14.42 -24.67
C THR A 475 4.25 -15.69 -24.45
N ASP A 476 3.88 -16.35 -25.56
CA ASP A 476 3.13 -17.60 -25.71
C ASP A 476 3.60 -18.80 -24.84
N ARG A 477 4.67 -18.66 -24.06
CA ARG A 477 5.24 -19.71 -23.20
C ARG A 477 5.77 -19.11 -21.89
N PRO A 478 5.05 -19.21 -20.76
CA PRO A 478 5.57 -18.79 -19.47
C PRO A 478 6.85 -19.59 -19.13
N ARG A 479 7.90 -18.88 -18.70
CA ARG A 479 9.19 -19.48 -18.36
C ARG A 479 9.34 -19.59 -16.86
N VAL A 480 9.85 -20.74 -16.42
CA VAL A 480 10.26 -20.95 -15.03
C VAL A 480 11.73 -20.57 -14.91
N HIS A 481 12.03 -19.74 -13.93
CA HIS A 481 13.37 -19.33 -13.58
C HIS A 481 13.71 -19.86 -12.19
N SER A 482 14.98 -20.16 -11.95
CA SER A 482 15.48 -20.58 -10.65
C SER A 482 16.81 -19.91 -10.34
N ALA A 483 17.01 -19.52 -9.09
CA ALA A 483 18.25 -18.93 -8.59
C ALA A 483 18.45 -19.31 -7.11
N ALA A 484 19.70 -19.31 -6.66
CA ALA A 484 20.03 -19.65 -5.28
C ALA A 484 20.06 -18.42 -4.37
N GLY A 485 19.72 -18.62 -3.11
CA GLY A 485 19.93 -17.63 -2.04
C GLY A 485 19.12 -16.33 -2.15
N ALA A 486 19.47 -15.39 -1.27
CA ALA A 486 18.78 -14.10 -1.16
C ALA A 486 18.96 -13.19 -2.39
N GLU A 487 20.03 -13.36 -3.16
CA GLU A 487 20.22 -12.63 -4.42
C GLU A 487 19.22 -13.09 -5.48
N GLY A 488 18.97 -14.40 -5.57
CA GLY A 488 17.90 -14.97 -6.39
C GLY A 488 16.52 -14.40 -6.05
N LEU A 489 16.22 -14.24 -4.75
CA LEU A 489 14.97 -13.61 -4.32
C LEU A 489 14.84 -12.17 -4.83
N ARG A 490 15.90 -11.36 -4.73
CA ARG A 490 15.87 -9.97 -5.22
C ARG A 490 15.67 -9.91 -6.73
N ALA A 491 16.33 -10.80 -7.48
CA ALA A 491 16.16 -10.91 -8.92
C ALA A 491 14.71 -11.24 -9.27
N ALA A 492 14.12 -12.25 -8.63
CA ALA A 492 12.72 -12.63 -8.81
C ALA A 492 11.78 -11.44 -8.55
N LEU A 493 11.91 -10.77 -7.40
CA LEU A 493 11.04 -9.65 -7.02
C LEU A 493 11.18 -8.43 -7.95
N SER A 494 12.35 -8.23 -8.58
CA SER A 494 12.55 -7.16 -9.55
C SER A 494 11.77 -7.39 -10.86
N GLY A 495 11.55 -8.64 -11.24
CA GLY A 495 10.79 -9.05 -12.42
C GLY A 495 9.27 -9.09 -12.23
N ALA A 496 8.78 -8.76 -11.03
CA ALA A 496 7.35 -8.79 -10.67
C ALA A 496 6.67 -10.13 -11.05
N PRO A 497 7.02 -11.23 -10.39
CA PRO A 497 6.68 -12.57 -10.85
C PRO A 497 5.18 -12.85 -10.76
N GLU A 498 4.67 -13.67 -11.68
CA GLU A 498 3.31 -14.20 -11.63
C GLU A 498 3.15 -15.25 -10.52
N LEU A 499 4.18 -16.05 -10.27
CA LEU A 499 4.25 -16.97 -9.12
C LEU A 499 5.67 -16.92 -8.57
N LEU A 500 5.80 -16.94 -7.24
CA LEU A 500 7.08 -17.05 -6.55
C LEU A 500 7.08 -18.27 -5.62
N ALA A 501 8.13 -19.09 -5.70
CA ALA A 501 8.37 -20.21 -4.79
C ALA A 501 9.72 -20.02 -4.10
N ILE A 502 9.76 -20.09 -2.77
CA ILE A 502 10.95 -19.87 -1.94
C ILE A 502 11.25 -21.15 -1.15
N GLU A 503 12.44 -21.70 -1.31
CA GLU A 503 12.95 -22.82 -0.51
C GLU A 503 13.70 -22.29 0.71
N LEU A 504 13.22 -22.63 1.89
CA LEU A 504 13.85 -22.29 3.16
C LEU A 504 14.37 -23.55 3.85
N ALA A 505 15.58 -23.49 4.37
CA ALA A 505 16.15 -24.51 5.25
C ALA A 505 16.46 -23.94 6.63
N GLY A 506 16.09 -24.67 7.67
CA GLY A 506 16.32 -24.30 9.05
C GLY A 506 15.49 -25.17 10.00
N LEU A 507 15.98 -25.28 11.23
CA LEU A 507 15.36 -26.10 12.26
C LEU A 507 13.87 -25.76 12.44
N ALA A 508 12.98 -26.75 12.26
CA ALA A 508 11.52 -26.63 12.35
C ALA A 508 10.91 -25.48 11.53
N VAL A 509 11.51 -25.15 10.37
CA VAL A 509 11.04 -24.05 9.52
C VAL A 509 9.66 -24.32 8.94
N HIS A 510 9.31 -25.58 8.68
CA HIS A 510 8.00 -25.96 8.18
C HIS A 510 6.90 -25.68 9.21
N GLU A 511 7.07 -26.17 10.44
CA GLU A 511 6.14 -25.97 11.55
C GLU A 511 6.00 -24.49 11.90
N TYR A 512 7.08 -23.73 11.72
CA TYR A 512 7.08 -22.28 11.92
C TYR A 512 6.15 -21.56 10.95
N PHE A 513 6.01 -22.02 9.69
CA PHE A 513 5.23 -21.35 8.64
C PHE A 513 3.94 -22.06 8.22
N GLN A 514 3.73 -23.35 8.52
CA GLN A 514 2.65 -24.18 7.96
C GLN A 514 1.24 -23.54 8.03
N ALA A 515 0.93 -22.84 9.13
CA ALA A 515 -0.36 -22.19 9.35
C ALA A 515 -0.54 -20.88 8.58
N ASP A 516 0.47 -20.39 7.86
CA ASP A 516 0.32 -19.31 6.86
C ASP A 516 -0.25 -19.82 5.53
N THR A 517 -0.47 -21.12 5.35
CA THR A 517 -1.18 -21.66 4.17
C THR A 517 -2.61 -21.13 4.12
N GLY A 518 -2.91 -20.27 3.14
CA GLY A 518 -4.22 -19.68 2.98
C GLY A 518 -4.21 -18.41 2.13
N LEU A 519 -5.30 -17.66 2.21
CA LEU A 519 -5.45 -16.36 1.56
C LEU A 519 -5.02 -15.24 2.52
N HIS A 520 -4.18 -14.33 2.02
CA HIS A 520 -3.75 -13.12 2.72
C HIS A 520 -4.25 -11.91 1.95
N VAL A 521 -4.91 -10.99 2.65
CA VAL A 521 -5.51 -9.80 2.08
C VAL A 521 -4.86 -8.56 2.65
N TRP A 522 -4.50 -7.62 1.79
CA TRP A 522 -4.02 -6.31 2.17
C TRP A 522 -4.91 -5.20 1.60
N HIS A 523 -5.62 -4.54 2.49
CA HIS A 523 -6.38 -3.33 2.21
C HIS A 523 -5.45 -2.12 2.26
N ARG A 524 -5.56 -1.32 1.20
CA ARG A 524 -4.96 0.01 1.12
C ARG A 524 -6.03 1.05 1.42
N SER A 525 -5.65 2.21 1.94
CA SER A 525 -6.63 3.30 2.08
C SER A 525 -7.13 3.80 0.72
N VAL A 526 -6.35 3.60 -0.34
CA VAL A 526 -6.73 3.91 -1.72
C VAL A 526 -6.18 2.84 -2.65
N GLY A 527 -7.04 2.22 -3.44
CA GLY A 527 -6.65 1.24 -4.46
C GLY A 527 -7.43 -0.05 -4.35
N ILE A 528 -7.12 -0.98 -5.25
CA ILE A 528 -7.65 -2.34 -5.23
C ILE A 528 -6.93 -3.10 -4.11
N PRO A 529 -7.63 -3.89 -3.26
CA PRO A 529 -6.98 -4.77 -2.30
C PRO A 529 -6.01 -5.74 -2.98
N ASP A 530 -4.86 -5.99 -2.35
CA ASP A 530 -3.92 -7.01 -2.81
C ASP A 530 -4.25 -8.34 -2.13
N LEU A 531 -4.46 -9.37 -2.93
CA LEU A 531 -4.73 -10.73 -2.48
C LEU A 531 -3.54 -11.61 -2.89
N VAL A 532 -2.98 -12.34 -1.92
CA VAL A 532 -1.94 -13.34 -2.17
C VAL A 532 -2.35 -14.65 -1.53
N ARG A 533 -2.41 -15.71 -2.34
CA ARG A 533 -2.51 -17.07 -1.84
C ARG A 533 -1.11 -17.55 -1.48
N VAL A 534 -0.96 -18.03 -0.26
CA VAL A 534 0.25 -18.68 0.24
C VAL A 534 -0.04 -20.17 0.41
N ARG A 535 0.87 -21.03 -0.05
CA ARG A 535 0.90 -22.45 0.33
C ARG A 535 2.27 -22.79 0.88
N VAL A 536 2.28 -23.52 1.99
CA VAL A 536 3.49 -23.98 2.66
C VAL A 536 3.56 -25.49 2.50
N PHE A 537 4.61 -25.97 1.84
CA PHE A 537 4.87 -27.39 1.60
C PHE A 537 6.03 -27.85 2.48
N ASP A 538 5.99 -29.11 2.90
CA ASP A 538 7.17 -29.75 3.48
C ASP A 538 8.33 -29.80 2.46
N GLY A 539 9.53 -30.08 2.96
CA GLY A 539 10.76 -30.07 2.16
C GLY A 539 10.89 -31.18 1.11
N THR A 540 9.81 -31.93 0.80
CA THR A 540 9.83 -32.98 -0.24
C THR A 540 9.63 -32.44 -1.65
N ALA A 541 8.97 -31.29 -1.80
CA ALA A 541 8.74 -30.65 -3.10
C ALA A 541 9.82 -29.60 -3.40
N ALA A 542 10.34 -29.54 -4.63
CA ALA A 542 11.22 -28.45 -5.05
C ALA A 542 10.41 -27.22 -5.48
N ALA A 543 10.98 -26.03 -5.32
CA ALA A 543 10.35 -24.78 -5.76
C ALA A 543 10.16 -24.73 -7.28
N SER A 544 11.07 -25.31 -8.07
CA SER A 544 10.91 -25.47 -9.52
C SER A 544 9.64 -26.25 -9.87
N ASP A 545 9.40 -27.36 -9.19
CA ASP A 545 8.25 -28.24 -9.45
C ASP A 545 6.92 -27.51 -9.19
N ARG A 546 6.90 -26.62 -8.20
CA ARG A 546 5.75 -25.76 -7.93
C ARG A 546 5.45 -24.82 -9.10
N CYS A 547 6.48 -24.17 -9.63
CA CYS A 547 6.36 -23.28 -10.78
C CYS A 547 5.96 -24.02 -12.06
N GLU A 548 6.54 -25.20 -12.31
CA GLU A 548 6.20 -26.04 -13.47
C GLU A 548 4.75 -26.54 -13.39
N ARG A 549 4.30 -26.98 -12.21
CA ARG A 549 2.91 -27.38 -11.99
C ARG A 549 1.94 -26.22 -12.26
N PHE A 550 2.27 -25.01 -11.79
CA PHE A 550 1.47 -23.82 -12.07
C PHE A 550 1.36 -23.54 -13.58
N VAL A 551 2.50 -23.56 -14.31
CA VAL A 551 2.52 -23.37 -15.76
C VAL A 551 1.63 -24.40 -16.47
N ARG A 552 1.73 -25.67 -16.05
CA ARG A 552 0.90 -26.75 -16.60
C ARG A 552 -0.59 -26.52 -16.37
N LEU A 553 -1.00 -26.23 -15.13
CA LEU A 553 -2.41 -26.00 -14.78
C LEU A 553 -2.99 -24.74 -15.42
N LYS A 554 -2.17 -23.73 -15.71
CA LYS A 554 -2.61 -22.52 -16.42
C LYS A 554 -2.81 -22.80 -17.91
N ALA A 555 -1.96 -23.64 -18.51
CA ALA A 555 -2.03 -24.01 -19.93
C ALA A 555 -3.16 -25.01 -20.25
N ASP A 556 -3.39 -25.97 -19.36
CA ASP A 556 -4.44 -26.98 -19.47
C ASP A 556 -5.22 -27.04 -18.14
N PRO A 557 -6.24 -26.18 -17.96
CA PRO A 557 -6.99 -26.08 -16.71
C PRO A 557 -7.74 -27.38 -16.39
N ASP A 558 -7.30 -28.06 -15.34
CA ASP A 558 -8.02 -29.21 -14.80
C ASP A 558 -9.26 -28.72 -14.02
N PRO A 559 -10.48 -29.18 -14.34
CA PRO A 559 -11.69 -28.81 -13.60
C PRO A 559 -11.68 -29.26 -12.13
N THR A 560 -10.86 -30.26 -11.78
CA THR A 560 -10.68 -30.74 -10.40
C THR A 560 -9.56 -30.02 -9.65
N GLU A 561 -8.63 -29.39 -10.36
CA GLU A 561 -7.48 -28.69 -9.78
C GLU A 561 -7.29 -27.28 -10.36
N ARG A 562 -8.06 -26.31 -9.84
CA ARG A 562 -7.92 -24.90 -10.21
C ARG A 562 -6.62 -24.29 -9.67
N TRP A 563 -5.79 -23.75 -10.55
CA TRP A 563 -4.56 -23.04 -10.16
C TRP A 563 -4.86 -21.77 -9.37
N ASP A 564 -6.01 -21.13 -9.55
CA ASP A 564 -6.43 -19.89 -8.88
C ASP A 564 -7.42 -20.12 -7.74
N ALA A 565 -7.63 -21.38 -7.31
CA ALA A 565 -8.54 -21.72 -6.22
C ALA A 565 -8.24 -20.91 -4.95
N LEU A 566 -9.30 -20.37 -4.36
CA LEU A 566 -9.24 -19.70 -3.07
C LEU A 566 -8.96 -20.71 -1.96
N LEU A 567 -8.25 -20.24 -0.94
CA LEU A 567 -8.02 -20.95 0.32
C LEU A 567 -8.68 -20.17 1.46
N PRO A 568 -8.82 -20.77 2.66
CA PRO A 568 -9.34 -20.06 3.81
C PRO A 568 -8.58 -18.75 4.08
N LEU A 569 -9.30 -17.72 4.50
CA LEU A 569 -8.73 -16.42 4.84
C LEU A 569 -7.89 -16.55 6.12
N VAL A 570 -6.57 -16.45 5.97
CA VAL A 570 -5.62 -16.52 7.08
C VAL A 570 -5.44 -15.15 7.70
N ARG A 571 -5.37 -14.09 6.88
CA ARG A 571 -5.04 -12.76 7.37
C ARG A 571 -5.66 -11.64 6.55
N GLN A 572 -6.17 -10.63 7.26
CA GLN A 572 -6.48 -9.31 6.70
C GLN A 572 -5.56 -8.27 7.31
N ILE A 573 -5.05 -7.37 6.47
CA ILE A 573 -4.11 -6.32 6.87
C ILE A 573 -4.62 -5.00 6.33
N ARG A 574 -4.73 -3.97 7.16
CA ARG A 574 -4.96 -2.58 6.72
C ARG A 574 -3.75 -1.74 7.07
N PHE A 575 -2.99 -1.33 6.06
CA PHE A 575 -1.73 -0.65 6.28
C PHE A 575 -1.33 0.23 5.11
N ASP A 576 -1.12 1.52 5.37
CA ASP A 576 -0.41 2.40 4.43
C ASP A 576 1.01 2.61 4.94
N GLU A 577 1.94 1.94 4.28
CA GLU A 577 3.34 1.96 4.66
C GLU A 577 3.91 3.39 4.56
N PRO A 578 4.49 3.94 5.64
CA PRO A 578 5.06 5.27 5.61
C PRO A 578 6.34 5.27 4.78
N ALA A 579 6.65 6.40 4.12
CA ALA A 579 7.97 6.58 3.53
C ALA A 579 9.07 6.36 4.59
N ARG A 580 10.23 5.82 4.21
CA ARG A 580 11.32 5.46 5.16
C ARG A 580 11.74 6.56 6.14
N SER A 581 11.56 7.83 5.76
CA SER A 581 11.86 9.01 6.58
C SER A 581 10.71 9.47 7.49
N ARG A 582 9.55 8.82 7.44
CA ARG A 582 8.35 9.16 8.21
C ARG A 582 8.23 8.26 9.46
N PRO A 583 7.51 8.72 10.51
CA PRO A 583 7.25 7.89 11.68
C PRO A 583 6.44 6.63 11.31
N PRO A 584 6.52 5.56 12.13
CA PRO A 584 5.70 4.36 11.95
C PRO A 584 4.20 4.70 11.81
N ALA A 585 3.51 4.03 10.89
CA ALA A 585 2.09 4.23 10.64
C ALA A 585 1.25 3.20 11.40
N ARG A 586 -0.06 3.48 11.53
CA ARG A 586 -1.01 2.53 12.12
C ARG A 586 -1.21 1.37 11.15
N LEU A 587 -1.01 0.16 11.62
CA LEU A 587 -1.25 -1.09 10.92
C LEU A 587 -2.31 -1.86 11.71
N GLU A 588 -3.41 -2.24 11.06
CA GLU A 588 -4.43 -3.11 11.64
C GLU A 588 -4.25 -4.50 11.05
N VAL A 589 -4.17 -5.53 11.91
CA VAL A 589 -4.01 -6.92 11.50
C VAL A 589 -5.09 -7.77 12.15
N GLU A 590 -5.77 -8.55 11.33
CA GLU A 590 -6.66 -9.63 11.75
C GLU A 590 -6.05 -10.94 11.25
N ASP A 591 -5.54 -11.76 12.16
CA ASP A 591 -4.94 -13.06 11.90
C ASP A 591 -5.87 -14.16 12.42
N PHE A 592 -6.57 -14.82 11.50
CA PHE A 592 -7.54 -15.87 11.81
C PHE A 592 -6.85 -17.17 12.21
N SER A 593 -5.62 -17.42 11.73
CA SER A 593 -4.86 -18.62 12.09
C SER A 593 -4.46 -18.63 13.56
N VAL A 594 -4.21 -17.43 14.13
CA VAL A 594 -3.83 -17.25 15.53
C VAL A 594 -5.00 -16.77 16.40
N GLY A 595 -6.06 -16.22 15.80
CA GLY A 595 -7.23 -15.67 16.50
C GLY A 595 -6.99 -14.27 17.08
N ILE A 596 -6.13 -13.47 16.44
CA ILE A 596 -5.69 -12.16 16.94
C ILE A 596 -6.22 -11.04 16.04
N SER A 597 -6.79 -10.00 16.65
CA SER A 597 -7.14 -8.74 15.99
C SER A 597 -6.53 -7.59 16.77
N GLU A 598 -5.51 -6.94 16.20
CA GLU A 598 -4.66 -5.98 16.91
C GLU A 598 -4.24 -4.80 16.02
N GLN A 599 -3.84 -3.72 16.69
CA GLN A 599 -3.35 -2.52 16.03
C GLN A 599 -1.93 -2.17 16.44
N TRP A 600 -1.10 -1.89 15.45
CA TRP A 600 0.33 -1.73 15.59
C TRP A 600 0.79 -0.38 15.06
N ARG A 601 1.95 0.05 15.54
CA ARG A 601 2.75 1.08 14.89
C ARG A 601 3.93 0.41 14.22
N ALA A 602 3.88 0.31 12.90
CA ALA A 602 4.86 -0.39 12.09
C ALA A 602 5.40 0.50 10.98
N ARG A 603 6.65 0.26 10.59
CA ARG A 603 7.24 0.85 9.38
C ARG A 603 7.10 -0.10 8.20
N GLU A 604 7.20 -1.39 8.43
CA GLU A 604 7.12 -2.42 7.42
C GLU A 604 6.21 -3.56 7.89
N LEU A 605 5.70 -4.38 6.97
CA LEU A 605 4.82 -5.51 7.32
C LEU A 605 5.52 -6.54 8.23
N ALA A 606 6.83 -6.73 8.02
CA ALA A 606 7.67 -7.64 8.80
C ALA A 606 7.62 -7.33 10.32
N ASP A 607 7.53 -6.05 10.69
CA ASP A 607 7.48 -5.60 12.09
C ASP A 607 6.35 -6.26 12.89
N VAL A 608 5.29 -6.68 12.21
CA VAL A 608 4.07 -7.27 12.80
C VAL A 608 4.02 -8.77 12.60
N LEU A 609 4.39 -9.28 11.41
CA LEU A 609 4.33 -10.71 11.11
C LEU A 609 5.34 -11.52 11.93
N LEU A 610 6.57 -11.02 12.11
CA LEU A 610 7.60 -11.75 12.85
C LEU A 610 7.15 -12.06 14.29
N PRO A 611 6.69 -11.07 15.09
CA PRO A 611 6.16 -11.34 16.42
C PRO A 611 4.98 -12.33 16.44
N LEU A 612 4.07 -12.27 15.48
CA LEU A 612 2.93 -13.20 15.38
C LEU A 612 3.40 -14.65 15.12
N TRP A 613 4.38 -14.82 14.24
CA TRP A 613 4.97 -16.14 13.99
C TRP A 613 5.75 -16.68 15.19
N LEU A 614 6.46 -15.83 15.94
CA LEU A 614 7.12 -16.21 17.19
C LEU A 614 6.10 -16.65 18.25
N LEU A 615 4.99 -15.91 18.38
CA LEU A 615 3.90 -16.30 19.28
C LEU A 615 3.33 -17.66 18.89
N ARG A 616 3.02 -17.87 17.60
CA ARG A 616 2.57 -19.17 17.08
C ARG A 616 3.60 -20.28 17.31
N ALA A 617 4.89 -19.98 17.22
CA ALA A 617 5.93 -20.97 17.48
C ALA A 617 5.91 -21.50 18.91
N THR A 618 5.19 -20.87 19.84
CA THR A 618 4.96 -21.35 21.22
C THR A 618 3.61 -22.05 21.42
N ALA A 619 2.89 -22.36 20.34
CA ALA A 619 1.63 -23.08 20.39
C ALA A 619 1.82 -24.48 21.01
N LEU A 620 1.12 -24.73 22.11
CA LEU A 620 1.05 -26.04 22.76
C LEU A 620 -0.15 -26.84 22.22
N PRO A 621 -0.04 -28.17 22.07
CA PRO A 621 -1.16 -29.04 21.74
C PRO A 621 -2.35 -28.83 22.69
N ALA A 622 -3.57 -28.96 22.16
CA ALA A 622 -4.78 -28.87 22.96
C ALA A 622 -4.78 -29.91 24.10
N GLY A 623 -4.86 -29.45 25.36
CA GLY A 623 -4.90 -30.31 26.54
C GLY A 623 -3.64 -30.24 27.42
N GLU A 624 -2.55 -29.65 26.94
CA GLU A 624 -1.41 -29.31 27.80
C GLU A 624 -1.68 -28.02 28.59
N PRO A 625 -1.38 -27.97 29.90
CA PRO A 625 -1.51 -26.75 30.68
C PRO A 625 -0.50 -25.69 30.20
N ALA A 626 -0.98 -24.45 30.05
CA ALA A 626 -0.18 -23.28 29.65
C ALA A 626 0.80 -22.83 30.74
#